data_AF-A0A6S5TNE0-F1
#
_entry.id   AF-A0A6S5TNE0-F1
#
_cell.length_a   1.000
_cell.length_b   1.000
_cell.length_c   1.000
_cell.angle_alpha   90.00
_cell.angle_beta   90.00
_cell.angle_gamma   90.00
#
_symmetry.space_group_name_H-M   'P 1'
#
loop_
_entity.id
_entity.type
_entity.pdbx_description
1 polymer ?
#
loop_
_entity_poly.entity_id
_entity_poly.type
_entity_poly.pdbx_seq_one_letter_code
_entity_poly.pdbx_strand_id
1 'polypeptide(L)'
;MSSAKVPFSKVAMLSLALSVSTSCAQIAAATPQVVEIIKPGSPSKHELEQKAKLRKSIKSAMASLRQMHKAMEESCLILSAEAVIPKHVLEEHPYAEVIQSIRELEEASQASASLAALPIIGEEYLSLRRQLAKARSLAVRIEILINQRLNTPQVFESDIDADGLVALADMATDRLHRLVS
;
A
#
# COMPACT_ATOMS: atom_id res chain seq x y z
N MET A 1 16.94 4.52 29.40
CA MET A 1 15.57 4.72 28.90
C MET A 1 15.68 5.12 27.44
N SER A 2 15.50 4.19 26.51
CA SER A 2 15.60 4.52 25.08
C SER A 2 14.42 5.40 24.69
N SER A 3 14.71 6.54 24.07
CA SER A 3 13.70 7.36 23.40
C SER A 3 12.90 6.45 22.47
N ALA A 4 11.61 6.24 22.77
CA ALA A 4 10.73 5.43 21.94
C ALA A 4 10.68 6.11 20.56
N LYS A 5 11.28 5.48 19.56
CA LYS A 5 11.20 5.98 18.19
C LYS A 5 9.74 5.85 17.79
N VAL A 6 9.08 6.99 17.54
CA VAL A 6 7.72 6.95 17.00
C VAL A 6 7.81 6.24 15.65
N PRO A 7 7.12 5.10 15.45
CA PRO A 7 7.31 4.24 14.29
C PRO A 7 6.93 4.91 12.98
N PHE A 8 6.04 5.89 13.00
CA PHE A 8 5.60 6.61 11.80
C PHE A 8 4.97 7.97 12.13
N SER A 9 5.03 8.89 11.16
CA SER A 9 4.28 10.15 11.19
C SER A 9 3.05 10.04 10.28
N LYS A 10 1.86 10.16 10.87
CA LYS A 10 0.57 10.14 10.14
C LYS A 10 0.56 11.15 8.99
N VAL A 11 0.98 12.39 9.28
CA VAL A 11 1.02 13.49 8.30
C VAL A 11 1.98 13.19 7.16
N ALA A 12 3.17 12.66 7.46
CA ALA A 12 4.17 12.34 6.43
C ALA A 12 3.68 11.23 5.50
N MET A 13 3.08 10.17 6.05
CA MET A 13 2.53 9.06 5.28
C MET A 13 1.37 9.50 4.39
N LEU A 14 0.42 10.29 4.92
CA LEU A 14 -0.71 10.81 4.14
C LEU A 14 -0.24 11.79 3.05
N SER A 15 0.77 12.61 3.33
CA SER A 15 1.37 13.51 2.34
C SER A 15 2.03 12.74 1.18
N LEU A 16 2.74 11.65 1.51
CA LEU A 16 3.34 10.76 0.50
C LEU A 16 2.26 10.06 -0.33
N ALA A 17 1.21 9.55 0.31
CA ALA A 17 0.07 8.93 -0.39
C ALA A 17 -0.59 9.93 -1.33
N LEU A 18 -0.84 11.17 -0.89
CA LEU A 18 -1.41 12.23 -1.72
C LEU A 18 -0.50 12.59 -2.91
N SER A 19 0.81 12.64 -2.70
CA SER A 19 1.80 12.87 -3.78
C SER A 19 1.75 11.79 -4.86
N VAL A 20 1.65 10.52 -4.43
CA VAL A 20 1.46 9.38 -5.35
C VAL A 20 0.14 9.49 -6.08
N SER A 21 -0.97 9.76 -5.37
CA SER A 21 -2.30 9.93 -5.98
C SER A 21 -2.32 11.04 -7.02
N THR A 22 -1.72 12.19 -6.71
CA THR A 22 -1.64 13.34 -7.63
C THR A 22 -0.85 12.97 -8.89
N SER A 23 0.28 12.27 -8.74
CA SER A 23 1.09 11.83 -9.87
C SER A 23 0.37 10.79 -10.73
N CYS A 24 -0.38 9.87 -10.12
CA CYS A 24 -1.23 8.91 -10.82
C CYS A 24 -2.40 9.57 -11.57
N ALA A 25 -3.03 10.60 -10.99
CA ALA A 25 -4.06 11.36 -11.67
C ALA A 25 -3.50 12.10 -12.91
N GLN A 26 -2.31 12.68 -12.81
CA GLN A 26 -1.62 13.30 -13.94
C GLN A 26 -1.30 12.28 -15.05
N ILE A 27 -0.90 11.06 -14.69
CA ILE A 27 -0.68 9.95 -15.64
C ILE A 27 -1.98 9.59 -16.35
N ALA A 28 -3.08 9.43 -15.61
CA ALA A 28 -4.39 9.11 -16.18
C ALA A 28 -4.86 10.19 -17.16
N ALA A 29 -4.75 11.47 -16.78
CA ALA A 29 -5.13 12.59 -17.65
C ALA A 29 -4.28 12.70 -18.93
N ALA A 30 -2.99 12.36 -18.87
CA ALA A 30 -2.10 12.39 -20.02
C ALA A 30 -2.19 11.14 -20.91
N THR A 31 -2.83 10.06 -20.45
CA THR A 31 -2.88 8.77 -21.18
C THR A 31 -3.57 8.85 -22.55
N PRO A 32 -4.77 9.44 -22.69
CA PRO A 32 -5.49 9.46 -23.98
C PRO A 32 -4.68 10.14 -25.07
N GLN A 33 -4.03 11.26 -24.72
CA GLN A 33 -3.23 12.06 -25.64
C GLN A 33 -2.04 11.24 -26.17
N VAL A 34 -1.36 10.46 -25.33
CA VAL A 34 -0.18 9.68 -25.71
C VAL A 34 -0.52 8.44 -26.54
N VAL A 35 -1.69 7.84 -26.33
CA VAL A 35 -2.14 6.62 -27.02
C VAL A 35 -2.71 6.91 -28.42
N GLU A 36 -3.35 8.07 -28.63
CA GLU A 36 -3.83 8.48 -29.96
C GLU A 36 -2.71 8.83 -30.96
N ILE A 37 -1.48 9.05 -30.46
CA ILE A 37 -0.30 9.45 -31.24
C ILE A 37 0.37 8.28 -32.00
N ILE A 38 -0.17 7.05 -31.93
CA ILE A 38 0.39 5.86 -32.63
C ILE A 38 0.05 5.87 -34.13
N LYS A 39 0.15 7.02 -34.81
CA LYS A 39 0.16 7.10 -36.27
C LYS A 39 1.60 7.20 -36.77
N PRO A 40 1.98 6.49 -37.85
CA PRO A 40 3.32 6.56 -38.39
C PRO A 40 3.56 7.94 -39.02
N GLY A 41 4.35 8.76 -38.34
CA GLY A 41 4.78 10.10 -38.75
C GLY A 41 5.93 10.56 -37.86
N SER A 42 6.69 11.58 -38.29
CA SER A 42 7.73 12.15 -37.44
C SER A 42 7.09 12.71 -36.16
N PRO A 43 7.63 12.40 -34.97
CA PRO A 43 7.00 12.82 -33.73
C PRO A 43 7.04 14.35 -33.66
N SER A 44 5.87 14.99 -33.55
CA SER A 44 5.83 16.44 -33.42
C SER A 44 6.44 16.87 -32.08
N LYS A 45 6.98 18.11 -32.00
CA LYS A 45 7.57 18.65 -30.75
C LYS A 45 6.61 18.51 -29.55
N HIS A 46 5.31 18.66 -29.79
CA HIS A 46 4.27 18.52 -28.78
C HIS A 46 4.18 17.08 -28.22
N GLU A 47 4.32 16.05 -29.07
CA GLU A 47 4.25 14.65 -28.64
C GLU A 47 5.44 14.25 -27.77
N LEU A 48 6.64 14.71 -28.13
CA LEU A 48 7.84 14.49 -27.34
C LEU A 48 7.71 15.15 -25.97
N GLU A 49 7.11 16.34 -25.90
CA GLU A 49 6.86 17.05 -24.66
C GLU A 49 5.85 16.32 -23.77
N GLN A 50 4.74 15.82 -24.33
CA GLN A 50 3.75 15.05 -23.57
C GLN A 50 4.31 13.73 -23.05
N LYS A 51 5.08 13.00 -23.87
CA LYS A 51 5.79 11.78 -23.43
C LYS A 51 6.79 12.10 -22.31
N ALA A 52 7.52 13.21 -22.40
CA ALA A 52 8.45 13.63 -21.36
C ALA A 52 7.73 13.99 -20.04
N LYS A 53 6.59 14.69 -20.11
CA LYS A 53 5.73 15.00 -18.95
C LYS A 53 5.19 13.74 -18.29
N LEU A 54 4.71 12.78 -19.08
CA LEU A 54 4.23 11.49 -18.60
C LEU A 54 5.35 10.73 -17.87
N ARG A 55 6.53 10.60 -18.48
CA ARG A 55 7.69 9.94 -17.84
C ARG A 55 8.13 10.65 -16.56
N LYS A 56 8.11 11.98 -16.55
CA LYS A 56 8.41 12.75 -15.33
C LYS A 56 7.41 12.43 -14.21
N SER A 57 6.13 12.35 -14.54
CA SER A 57 5.06 12.01 -13.59
C SER A 57 5.22 10.58 -13.05
N ILE A 58 5.52 9.60 -13.92
CA ILE A 58 5.82 8.22 -13.51
C ILE A 58 7.03 8.18 -12.57
N LYS A 59 8.13 8.86 -12.92
CA LYS A 59 9.34 8.91 -12.08
C LYS A 59 9.08 9.58 -10.73
N SER A 60 8.29 10.64 -10.71
CA SER A 60 7.86 11.31 -9.47
C SER A 60 7.05 10.36 -8.58
N ALA A 61 6.04 9.69 -9.13
CA ALA A 61 5.25 8.70 -8.40
C ALA A 61 6.13 7.57 -7.83
N MET A 62 7.06 7.05 -8.64
CA MET A 62 8.00 6.02 -8.19
C MET A 62 8.94 6.51 -7.08
N ALA A 63 9.38 7.77 -7.11
CA ALA A 63 10.22 8.34 -6.06
C ALA A 63 9.46 8.46 -4.73
N SER A 64 8.23 8.98 -4.76
CA SER A 64 7.36 9.06 -3.59
C SER A 64 7.01 7.66 -3.04
N LEU A 65 6.74 6.69 -3.92
CA LEU A 65 6.52 5.30 -3.53
C LEU A 65 7.74 4.68 -2.83
N ARG A 66 8.95 4.94 -3.31
CA ARG A 66 10.17 4.45 -2.65
C ARG A 66 10.36 5.06 -1.26
N GLN A 67 10.08 6.35 -1.09
CA GLN A 67 10.13 6.99 0.21
C GLN A 67 9.09 6.39 1.17
N MET A 68 7.88 6.16 0.66
CA MET A 68 6.81 5.52 1.40
C MET A 68 7.18 4.08 1.79
N HIS A 69 7.76 3.29 0.88
CA HIS A 69 8.29 1.95 1.18
C HIS A 69 9.32 1.96 2.28
N LYS A 70 10.32 2.84 2.19
CA LYS A 70 11.35 2.93 3.22
C LYS A 70 10.75 3.24 4.60
N ALA A 71 9.86 4.22 4.68
CA ALA A 71 9.18 4.56 5.92
C ALA A 71 8.33 3.38 6.47
N MET A 72 7.62 2.69 5.58
CA MET A 72 6.83 1.49 5.93
C MET A 72 7.71 0.32 6.38
N GLU A 73 8.86 0.08 5.74
CA GLU A 73 9.80 -0.96 6.15
C GLU A 73 10.38 -0.68 7.54
N GLU A 74 10.77 0.57 7.80
CA GLU A 74 11.20 1.03 9.12
C GLU A 74 10.08 0.82 10.16
N SER A 75 8.84 1.17 9.81
CA SER A 75 7.67 0.94 10.67
C SER A 75 7.48 -0.56 10.98
N CYS A 76 7.57 -1.42 9.96
CA CYS A 76 7.47 -2.88 10.11
C CYS A 76 8.55 -3.41 11.06
N LEU A 77 9.79 -2.95 10.92
CA LEU A 77 10.90 -3.35 11.79
C LEU A 77 10.64 -2.95 13.23
N ILE A 78 10.21 -1.72 13.48
CA ILE A 78 9.87 -1.21 14.82
C ILE A 78 8.72 -2.03 15.42
N LEU A 79 7.62 -2.21 14.68
CA LEU A 79 6.46 -2.96 15.12
C LEU A 79 6.76 -4.44 15.42
N SER A 80 7.79 -5.01 14.78
CA SER A 80 8.21 -6.39 15.00
C SER A 80 9.24 -6.54 16.13
N ALA A 81 10.17 -5.59 16.26
CA ALA A 81 11.33 -5.73 17.15
C ALA A 81 11.13 -5.04 18.51
N GLU A 82 10.35 -3.95 18.59
CA GLU A 82 10.19 -3.21 19.84
C GLU A 82 9.22 -3.93 20.80
N ALA A 83 9.62 -4.00 22.07
CA ALA A 83 8.84 -4.65 23.12
C ALA A 83 7.62 -3.80 23.54
N VAL A 84 7.77 -2.47 23.55
CA VAL A 84 6.75 -1.54 24.03
C VAL A 84 6.56 -0.44 23.00
N ILE A 85 5.36 -0.33 22.45
CA ILE A 85 4.95 0.74 21.55
C ILE A 85 3.77 1.47 22.22
N PRO A 86 3.78 2.81 22.32
CA PRO A 86 2.69 3.55 22.95
C PRO A 86 1.34 3.28 22.27
N LYS A 87 0.28 3.04 23.05
CA LYS A 87 -1.06 2.71 22.51
C LYS A 87 -1.62 3.78 21.56
N HIS A 88 -1.47 5.07 21.90
CA HIS A 88 -1.95 6.16 21.05
C HIS A 88 -1.32 6.13 19.64
N VAL A 89 -0.07 5.66 19.50
CA VAL A 89 0.57 5.49 18.20
C VAL A 89 -0.08 4.35 17.41
N LEU A 90 -0.43 3.26 18.10
CA LEU A 90 -1.09 2.11 17.50
C LEU A 90 -2.55 2.40 17.14
N GLU A 91 -3.21 3.33 17.83
CA GLU A 91 -4.60 3.72 17.57
C GLU A 91 -4.72 4.79 16.47
N GLU A 92 -3.77 5.74 16.41
CA GLU A 92 -3.78 6.85 15.45
C GLU A 92 -2.88 6.61 14.22
N HIS A 93 -3.05 5.46 13.54
CA HIS A 93 -2.26 5.10 12.37
C HIS A 93 -2.96 5.40 11.03
N PRO A 94 -2.21 5.71 9.96
CA PRO A 94 -2.77 6.04 8.64
C PRO A 94 -2.95 4.83 7.69
N TYR A 95 -2.60 3.62 8.12
CA TYR A 95 -2.37 2.52 7.17
C TYR A 95 -3.64 2.00 6.52
N ALA A 96 -4.78 2.00 7.22
CA ALA A 96 -6.06 1.68 6.63
C ALA A 96 -6.42 2.64 5.47
N GLU A 97 -6.27 3.96 5.68
CA GLU A 97 -6.54 4.97 4.65
C GLU A 97 -5.54 4.87 3.49
N VAL A 98 -4.27 4.58 3.78
CA VAL A 98 -3.23 4.38 2.76
C VAL A 98 -3.51 3.12 1.92
N ILE A 99 -3.95 2.01 2.53
CA ILE A 99 -4.33 0.78 1.80
C ILE A 99 -5.47 1.08 0.84
N GLN A 100 -6.51 1.76 1.32
CA GLN A 100 -7.67 2.10 0.50
C GLN A 100 -7.29 3.02 -0.65
N SER A 101 -6.50 4.06 -0.36
CA SER A 101 -6.00 4.99 -1.37
C SER A 101 -5.19 4.27 -2.46
N ILE A 102 -4.27 3.37 -2.08
CA ILE A 102 -3.46 2.62 -3.06
C ILE A 102 -4.33 1.67 -3.88
N ARG A 103 -5.35 1.05 -3.28
CA ARG A 103 -6.29 0.18 -4.02
C ARG A 103 -7.05 0.97 -5.09
N GLU A 104 -7.58 2.14 -4.74
CA GLU A 104 -8.25 3.03 -5.70
C GLU A 104 -7.31 3.46 -6.83
N LEU A 105 -6.03 3.71 -6.53
CA LEU A 105 -5.02 3.99 -7.56
C LEU A 105 -4.71 2.78 -8.45
N GLU A 106 -4.65 1.58 -7.88
CA GLU A 106 -4.49 0.34 -8.66
C GLU A 106 -5.67 0.14 -9.62
N GLU A 107 -6.89 0.38 -9.17
CA GLU A 107 -8.12 0.31 -9.98
C GLU A 107 -8.13 1.38 -11.06
N ALA A 108 -7.88 2.64 -10.69
CA ALA A 108 -7.79 3.75 -11.64
C ALA A 108 -6.66 3.54 -12.68
N SER A 109 -5.57 2.88 -12.30
CA SER A 109 -4.48 2.55 -13.22
C SER A 109 -4.93 1.61 -14.33
N GLN A 110 -5.99 0.80 -14.14
CA GLN A 110 -6.51 -0.07 -15.21
C GLN A 110 -6.99 0.74 -16.43
N ALA A 111 -7.53 1.95 -16.22
CA ALA A 111 -7.91 2.85 -17.31
C ALA A 111 -6.70 3.28 -18.17
N SER A 112 -5.50 3.24 -17.59
CA SER A 112 -4.24 3.54 -18.27
C SER A 112 -3.47 2.30 -18.73
N ALA A 113 -4.10 1.12 -18.76
CA ALA A 113 -3.44 -0.14 -19.11
C ALA A 113 -2.78 -0.14 -20.50
N SER A 114 -3.31 0.66 -21.44
CA SER A 114 -2.74 0.84 -22.79
C SER A 114 -1.32 1.40 -22.78
N LEU A 115 -0.92 2.14 -21.73
CA LEU A 115 0.45 2.62 -21.58
C LEU A 115 1.47 1.48 -21.47
N ALA A 116 1.07 0.31 -20.97
CA ALA A 116 1.95 -0.84 -20.83
C ALA A 116 2.45 -1.38 -22.18
N ALA A 117 1.71 -1.15 -23.27
CA ALA A 117 2.07 -1.59 -24.61
C ALA A 117 3.00 -0.60 -25.35
N LEU A 118 3.23 0.59 -24.79
CA LEU A 118 4.04 1.62 -25.44
C LEU A 118 5.54 1.34 -25.29
N PRO A 119 6.34 1.45 -26.36
CA PRO A 119 7.79 1.35 -26.24
C PRO A 119 8.34 2.45 -25.35
N ILE A 120 9.34 2.12 -24.53
CA ILE A 120 10.04 3.00 -23.56
C ILE A 120 9.20 3.39 -22.33
N ILE A 121 7.91 3.69 -22.49
CA ILE A 121 7.02 4.10 -21.37
C ILE A 121 6.42 2.89 -20.66
N GLY A 122 6.13 1.81 -21.40
CA GLY A 122 5.46 0.63 -20.87
C GLY A 122 6.20 -0.04 -19.73
N GLU A 123 7.52 -0.16 -19.80
CA GLU A 123 8.32 -0.73 -18.70
C GLU A 123 8.29 0.13 -17.44
N GLU A 124 8.41 1.46 -17.58
CA GLU A 124 8.34 2.40 -16.46
C GLU A 124 6.96 2.35 -15.80
N TYR A 125 5.90 2.26 -16.62
CA TYR A 125 4.52 2.17 -16.15
C TYR A 125 4.21 0.82 -15.47
N LEU A 126 4.69 -0.31 -16.02
CA LEU A 126 4.58 -1.62 -15.37
C LEU A 126 5.38 -1.66 -14.06
N SER A 127 6.53 -0.99 -14.01
CA SER A 127 7.30 -0.81 -12.78
C SER A 127 6.50 -0.05 -11.73
N LEU A 128 5.85 1.06 -12.11
CA LEU A 128 4.96 1.82 -11.23
C LEU A 128 3.84 0.94 -10.65
N ARG A 129 3.12 0.18 -11.49
CA ARG A 129 2.06 -0.74 -11.04
C ARG A 129 2.56 -1.77 -10.04
N ARG A 130 3.74 -2.35 -10.27
CA ARG A 130 4.36 -3.28 -9.31
C ARG A 130 4.72 -2.60 -7.99
N GLN A 131 5.20 -1.35 -8.02
CA GLN A 131 5.53 -0.61 -6.80
C GLN A 131 4.29 -0.25 -5.98
N LEU A 132 3.17 0.09 -6.63
CA LEU A 132 1.87 0.28 -5.97
C LEU A 132 1.42 -1.00 -5.25
N ALA A 133 1.44 -2.14 -5.93
CA ALA A 133 1.08 -3.44 -5.35
C ALA A 133 1.97 -3.81 -4.14
N LYS A 134 3.28 -3.56 -4.25
CA LYS A 134 4.22 -3.75 -3.13
C LYS A 134 3.90 -2.84 -1.96
N ALA A 135 3.56 -1.57 -2.21
CA ALA A 135 3.24 -0.60 -1.17
C ALA A 135 1.98 -1.02 -0.42
N ARG A 136 0.94 -1.43 -1.15
CA ARG A 136 -0.28 -1.97 -0.55
C ARG A 136 0.00 -3.20 0.29
N SER A 137 0.76 -4.17 -0.22
CA SER A 137 1.12 -5.38 0.52
C SER A 137 1.83 -5.06 1.82
N LEU A 138 2.74 -4.09 1.81
CA LEU A 138 3.49 -3.69 3.01
C LEU A 138 2.61 -2.94 4.00
N ALA A 139 1.75 -2.04 3.52
CA ALA A 139 0.77 -1.35 4.37
C ALA A 139 -0.20 -2.33 5.05
N VAL A 140 -0.70 -3.34 4.33
CA VAL A 140 -1.53 -4.41 4.91
C VAL A 140 -0.76 -5.19 5.98
N ARG A 141 0.52 -5.50 5.74
CA ARG A 141 1.35 -6.18 6.75
C ARG A 141 1.48 -5.34 8.02
N ILE A 142 1.71 -4.04 7.89
CA ILE A 142 1.79 -3.11 9.02
C ILE A 142 0.47 -3.09 9.79
N GLU A 143 -0.64 -2.96 9.07
CA GLU A 143 -1.99 -2.99 9.63
C GLU A 143 -2.24 -4.26 10.47
N ILE A 144 -1.84 -5.42 9.95
CA ILE A 144 -1.95 -6.69 10.69
C ILE A 144 -1.09 -6.67 11.96
N LEU A 145 0.15 -6.18 11.89
CA LEU A 145 1.03 -6.09 13.05
C LEU A 145 0.46 -5.15 14.12
N ILE A 146 -0.09 -4.00 13.72
CA ILE A 146 -0.75 -3.07 14.64
C ILE A 146 -1.93 -3.75 15.32
N ASN A 147 -2.79 -4.41 14.54
CA ASN A 147 -3.94 -5.15 15.08
C ASN A 147 -3.52 -6.28 16.02
N GLN A 148 -2.42 -6.98 15.76
CA GLN A 148 -1.87 -8.00 16.68
C GLN A 148 -1.34 -7.39 17.98
N ARG A 149 -0.83 -6.15 17.95
CA ARG A 149 -0.33 -5.45 19.13
C ARG A 149 -1.45 -4.84 19.97
N LEU A 150 -2.55 -4.42 19.33
CA LEU A 150 -3.73 -3.89 20.00
C LEU A 150 -4.61 -4.99 20.60
N ASN A 151 -4.72 -6.13 19.92
CA ASN A 151 -5.54 -7.23 20.38
C ASN A 151 -4.76 -8.09 21.36
N THR A 152 -5.34 -8.31 22.55
CA THR A 152 -4.80 -9.30 23.48
C THR A 152 -5.12 -10.69 22.94
N PRO A 153 -4.14 -11.58 22.74
CA PRO A 153 -4.42 -12.94 22.32
C PRO A 153 -5.36 -13.59 23.33
N GLN A 154 -6.40 -14.26 22.86
CA GLN A 154 -7.16 -15.16 23.71
C GLN A 154 -6.26 -16.37 23.97
N VAL A 155 -5.73 -16.46 25.19
CA VAL A 155 -4.93 -17.59 25.66
C VAL A 155 -5.86 -18.49 26.46
N PHE A 156 -5.86 -19.77 26.13
CA PHE A 156 -6.55 -20.79 26.90
C PHE A 156 -5.53 -21.79 27.41
N GLU A 157 -5.44 -21.95 28.73
CA GLU A 157 -4.71 -23.05 29.32
C GLU A 157 -5.64 -24.27 29.30
N SER A 158 -5.39 -25.20 28.39
CA SER A 158 -6.00 -26.53 28.43
C SER A 158 -4.93 -27.52 28.84
N ASP A 159 -5.28 -28.38 29.80
CA ASP A 159 -4.58 -29.66 29.93
C ASP A 159 -4.89 -30.49 28.67
N ILE A 160 -3.99 -31.41 28.29
CA ILE A 160 -4.23 -32.33 27.17
C ILE A 160 -5.19 -33.41 27.66
N ASP A 161 -6.45 -33.04 27.85
CA ASP A 161 -7.55 -33.90 28.24
C ASP A 161 -8.76 -33.72 27.30
N ALA A 162 -9.75 -34.60 27.46
CA ALA A 162 -10.92 -34.60 26.60
C ALA A 162 -11.73 -33.29 26.72
N ASP A 163 -11.73 -32.68 27.91
CA ASP A 163 -12.47 -31.46 28.19
C ASP A 163 -11.80 -30.23 27.55
N GLY A 164 -10.46 -30.17 27.52
CA GLY A 164 -9.70 -29.17 26.79
C GLY A 164 -9.89 -29.25 25.27
N LEU A 165 -10.02 -30.46 24.72
CA LEU A 165 -10.36 -30.66 23.30
C LEU A 165 -11.78 -30.22 22.96
N VAL A 166 -12.75 -30.46 23.86
CA VAL A 166 -14.14 -29.99 23.70
C VAL A 166 -14.19 -28.46 23.74
N ALA A 167 -13.53 -27.83 24.70
CA ALA A 167 -13.47 -26.37 24.79
C ALA A 167 -12.87 -25.72 23.52
N LEU A 168 -11.87 -26.35 22.92
CA LEU A 168 -11.24 -25.87 21.69
C LEU A 168 -12.18 -26.04 20.46
N ALA A 169 -12.93 -27.13 20.40
CA ALA A 169 -13.92 -27.39 19.35
C ALA A 169 -15.11 -26.44 19.43
N ASP A 170 -15.64 -26.18 20.63
CA ASP A 170 -16.75 -25.25 20.85
C ASP A 170 -16.37 -23.83 20.42
N MET A 171 -15.15 -23.39 20.71
CA MET A 171 -14.68 -22.06 20.30
C MET A 171 -14.57 -21.92 18.78
N ALA A 172 -14.10 -22.96 18.08
CA ALA A 172 -14.08 -22.97 16.62
C ALA A 172 -15.49 -22.87 16.04
N THR A 173 -16.45 -23.54 16.69
CA THR A 173 -17.87 -23.57 16.29
C THR A 173 -18.57 -22.24 16.55
N ASP A 174 -18.35 -21.62 17.71
CA ASP A 174 -18.88 -20.28 18.04
C ASP A 174 -18.31 -19.20 17.11
N ARG A 175 -17.03 -19.29 16.79
CA ARG A 175 -16.39 -18.36 15.85
C ARG A 175 -16.95 -18.53 14.44
N LEU A 176 -17.21 -19.76 14.00
CA LEU A 176 -17.87 -20.03 12.72
C LEU A 176 -19.30 -19.50 12.71
N HIS A 177 -20.04 -19.67 13.81
CA HIS A 177 -21.41 -19.17 13.91
C HIS A 177 -21.44 -17.64 13.78
N ARG A 178 -20.54 -16.91 14.46
CA ARG A 178 -20.42 -15.44 14.36
C ARG A 178 -19.99 -14.92 12.97
N LEU A 179 -19.40 -15.76 12.13
CA LEU A 179 -18.99 -15.39 10.77
C LEU A 179 -20.12 -15.59 9.74
N VAL A 180 -21.13 -16.40 10.06
CA VAL A 180 -22.27 -16.72 9.19
C VAL A 180 -23.56 -16.02 9.66
N SER A 181 -23.54 -15.40 10.85
CA SER A 181 -24.61 -14.56 11.41
C SER A 181 -24.39 -13.09 11.05
#